data_AF-A0A1G7DYG6-F1
#
_entry.id   AF-A0A1G7DYG6-F1
#
_cell.length_a   1.000
_cell.length_b   1.000
_cell.length_c   1.000
_cell.angle_alpha   90.00
_cell.angle_beta   90.00
_cell.angle_gamma   90.00
#
_symmetry.space_group_name_H-M   'P 1'
#
loop_
_entity.id
_entity.type
_entity.pdbx_description
1 polymer ?
#
loop_
_entity_poly.entity_id
_entity_poly.type
_entity_poly.pdbx_seq_one_letter_code
_entity_poly.pdbx_strand_id
1 'polypeptide(L)'
;MAGSVEKKFIREALDYMKKAKNPRTSGDRTGKMDDWGLEHIITGDSKLGQRRRKGTGYHYRPGGSDMPGRRTDLTGSTQYPNGVYTGKPEYFDHQSTPPKWKKKGGNGGVSTYFPDSWSPQQVDDAVAQAYKNGSINPADPGKWSGTHNGVKIEGFVDPSKPHGYTHGWPSYPQ
;
A
#
# COMPACT_ATOMS: atom_id res chain seq x y z
N MET A 1 -7.01 15.90 -21.36
CA MET A 1 -7.28 14.44 -21.39
C MET A 1 -6.64 13.70 -20.20
N ALA A 2 -5.36 13.94 -19.86
CA ALA A 2 -4.66 13.26 -18.76
C ALA A 2 -5.35 13.36 -17.38
N GLY A 3 -5.81 14.55 -16.97
CA GLY A 3 -6.46 14.74 -15.66
C GLY A 3 -7.82 14.05 -15.47
N SER A 4 -8.48 13.56 -16.54
CA SER A 4 -9.71 12.77 -16.40
C SER A 4 -9.44 11.30 -16.12
N VAL A 5 -8.32 10.78 -16.63
CA VAL A 5 -7.91 9.38 -16.46
C VAL A 5 -7.32 9.19 -15.06
N GLU A 6 -6.47 10.12 -14.61
CA GLU A 6 -5.96 10.17 -13.23
C GLU A 6 -7.10 10.15 -12.20
N LYS A 7 -8.11 11.01 -12.37
CA LYS A 7 -9.28 11.05 -11.48
C LYS A 7 -10.06 9.75 -11.48
N LYS A 8 -10.08 9.01 -12.61
CA LYS A 8 -10.74 7.71 -12.70
C LYS A 8 -10.04 6.67 -11.82
N PHE A 9 -8.70 6.57 -11.91
CA PHE A 9 -7.93 5.59 -11.13
C PHE A 9 -7.98 5.87 -9.62
N ILE A 10 -7.86 7.14 -9.22
CA ILE A 10 -8.03 7.54 -7.81
C ILE A 10 -9.45 7.19 -7.33
N ARG A 11 -10.48 7.51 -8.12
CA ARG A 11 -11.87 7.20 -7.77
C ARG A 11 -12.09 5.69 -7.62
N GLU A 12 -11.54 4.90 -8.52
CA GLU A 12 -11.62 3.44 -8.46
C GLU A 12 -10.99 2.89 -7.18
N ALA A 13 -9.81 3.40 -6.78
CA ALA A 13 -9.17 3.03 -5.52
C ALA A 13 -10.02 3.38 -4.29
N LEU A 14 -10.60 4.59 -4.26
CA LEU A 14 -11.49 5.03 -3.19
C LEU A 14 -12.77 4.19 -3.12
N ASP A 15 -13.39 3.92 -4.28
CA ASP A 15 -14.61 3.11 -4.37
C ASP A 15 -14.36 1.67 -3.94
N TYR A 16 -13.19 1.09 -4.28
CA TYR A 16 -12.78 -0.24 -3.83
C TYR A 16 -12.65 -0.32 -2.30
N MET A 17 -11.93 0.63 -1.69
CA MET A 17 -11.83 0.70 -0.21
C MET A 17 -13.19 0.88 0.45
N LYS A 18 -14.06 1.73 -0.11
CA LYS A 18 -15.41 1.95 0.41
C LYS A 18 -16.25 0.67 0.36
N LYS A 19 -16.17 -0.09 -0.73
CA LYS A 19 -16.85 -1.39 -0.86
C LYS A 19 -16.33 -2.41 0.16
N ALA A 20 -15.00 -2.49 0.33
CA ALA A 20 -14.37 -3.40 1.28
C ALA A 20 -14.78 -3.13 2.73
N LYS A 21 -14.96 -1.86 3.11
CA LYS A 21 -15.41 -1.42 4.44
C LYS A 21 -16.89 -1.70 4.72
N ASN A 22 -17.70 -1.94 3.70
CA ASN A 22 -19.14 -2.09 3.86
C ASN A 22 -19.56 -3.57 3.72
N PRO A 23 -19.98 -4.23 4.82
CA PRO A 23 -20.36 -5.65 4.80
C PRO A 23 -21.48 -5.99 3.82
N ARG A 24 -22.32 -5.00 3.45
CA ARG A 24 -23.42 -5.20 2.50
C ARG A 24 -22.95 -5.26 1.04
N THR A 25 -21.75 -4.76 0.76
CA THR A 25 -21.22 -4.61 -0.62
C THR A 25 -19.84 -5.23 -0.81
N SER A 26 -19.24 -5.75 0.26
CA SER A 26 -17.86 -6.26 0.25
C SER A 26 -17.68 -7.51 -0.61
N GLY A 27 -18.78 -8.24 -0.90
CA GLY A 27 -18.73 -9.54 -1.56
C GLY A 27 -17.93 -10.56 -0.74
N ASP A 28 -17.52 -11.65 -1.39
CA ASP A 28 -16.56 -12.58 -0.81
C ASP A 28 -15.17 -11.94 -0.76
N ARG A 29 -14.63 -11.82 0.46
CA ARG A 29 -13.28 -11.29 0.76
C ARG A 29 -12.36 -12.36 1.32
N THR A 30 -12.68 -13.64 1.14
CA THR A 30 -11.87 -14.75 1.65
C THR A 30 -10.43 -14.63 1.19
N GLY A 31 -9.51 -14.50 2.16
CA GLY A 31 -8.07 -14.40 1.92
C GLY A 31 -7.57 -13.00 1.53
N LYS A 32 -8.45 -12.02 1.32
CA LYS A 32 -8.10 -10.64 0.98
C LYS A 32 -7.73 -9.84 2.23
N MET A 33 -7.10 -8.68 2.05
CA MET A 33 -6.80 -7.80 3.19
C MET A 33 -8.08 -7.32 3.88
N ASP A 34 -7.97 -7.05 5.17
CA ASP A 34 -8.99 -6.30 5.90
C ASP A 34 -8.99 -4.82 5.48
N ASP A 35 -9.92 -4.06 6.04
CA ASP A 35 -10.08 -2.65 5.72
C ASP A 35 -8.85 -1.82 6.08
N TRP A 36 -8.21 -2.13 7.21
CA TRP A 36 -6.99 -1.48 7.63
C TRP A 36 -5.81 -1.80 6.70
N GLY A 37 -5.61 -3.06 6.30
CA GLY A 37 -4.53 -3.46 5.40
C GLY A 37 -4.66 -2.81 4.03
N LEU A 38 -5.89 -2.69 3.51
CA LEU A 38 -6.17 -1.92 2.30
C LEU A 38 -5.84 -0.44 2.46
N GLU A 39 -6.29 0.19 3.56
CA GLU A 39 -5.99 1.59 3.84
C GLU A 39 -4.46 1.80 3.95
N HIS A 40 -3.76 0.91 4.62
CA HIS A 40 -2.30 0.94 4.76
C HIS A 40 -1.58 0.93 3.42
N ILE A 41 -2.00 0.09 2.47
CA ILE A 41 -1.35 0.02 1.15
C ILE A 41 -1.77 1.18 0.25
N ILE A 42 -3.07 1.50 0.19
CA ILE A 42 -3.62 2.44 -0.80
C ILE A 42 -3.39 3.88 -0.40
N THR A 43 -3.68 4.24 0.86
CA THR A 43 -3.51 5.62 1.34
C THR A 43 -2.37 5.74 2.33
N GLY A 44 -1.90 4.66 2.94
CA GLY A 44 -0.95 4.72 4.04
C GLY A 44 -1.56 5.25 5.32
N ASP A 45 -1.11 4.73 6.45
CA ASP A 45 -1.54 5.25 7.75
C ASP A 45 -0.92 6.62 7.98
N SER A 46 -1.81 7.60 8.16
CA SER A 46 -1.43 8.90 8.68
C SER A 46 -2.15 9.09 10.00
N LYS A 47 -1.50 8.66 11.08
CA LYS A 47 -1.93 9.05 12.42
C LYS A 47 -1.54 10.53 12.60
N LEU A 48 -2.33 11.47 12.11
CA LEU A 48 -1.99 12.91 12.22
C LEU A 48 -2.39 13.41 13.63
N GLY A 49 -1.72 14.46 14.14
CA GLY A 49 -2.14 15.15 15.38
C GLY A 49 -1.58 14.69 16.73
N GLN A 50 -0.70 13.67 16.81
CA GLN A 50 0.06 13.40 18.05
C GLN A 50 1.57 13.58 17.83
N ARG A 51 2.25 14.07 18.86
CA ARG A 51 3.66 14.54 18.87
C ARG A 51 4.71 13.61 18.25
N ARG A 52 4.42 12.33 18.02
CA ARG A 52 5.39 11.33 17.54
C ARG A 52 4.92 10.46 16.36
N ARG A 53 3.84 10.84 15.67
CA ARG A 53 3.28 9.98 14.63
C ARG A 53 3.94 10.23 13.27
N LYS A 54 4.43 9.13 12.69
CA LYS A 54 5.09 9.00 11.39
C LYS A 54 4.08 8.48 10.38
N GLY A 55 4.14 8.91 9.11
CA GLY A 55 3.42 8.22 8.05
C GLY A 55 4.00 6.82 7.85
N THR A 56 3.16 5.82 7.59
CA THR A 56 3.55 4.43 7.27
C THR A 56 2.76 3.91 6.06
N GLY A 57 3.22 2.81 5.48
CA GLY A 57 2.59 2.21 4.31
C GLY A 57 2.73 3.06 3.05
N TYR A 58 1.62 3.16 2.32
CA TYR A 58 1.51 3.80 1.01
C TYR A 58 2.41 3.12 -0.03
N HIS A 59 1.92 1.99 -0.52
CA HIS A 59 2.60 1.07 -1.44
C HIS A 59 1.90 1.00 -2.81
N TYR A 60 0.90 1.85 -3.06
CA TYR A 60 0.18 1.86 -4.32
C TYR A 60 -0.18 3.28 -4.74
N ARG A 61 0.16 3.63 -6.00
CA ARG A 61 -0.18 4.91 -6.64
C ARG A 61 -1.06 4.58 -7.86
N PRO A 62 -2.39 4.70 -7.74
CA PRO A 62 -3.30 4.24 -8.80
C PRO A 62 -3.07 5.03 -10.09
N GLY A 63 -2.67 4.35 -11.16
CA GLY A 63 -2.29 4.99 -12.43
C GLY A 63 -1.05 5.89 -12.34
N GLY A 64 -0.23 5.74 -11.30
CA GLY A 64 0.92 6.59 -11.02
C GLY A 64 0.59 7.93 -10.39
N SER A 65 -0.65 8.11 -9.96
CA SER A 65 -1.13 9.33 -9.29
C SER A 65 -1.13 9.20 -7.77
N ASP A 66 -0.88 10.32 -7.09
CA ASP A 66 -0.92 10.35 -5.63
C ASP A 66 -2.35 10.47 -5.08
N MET A 67 -2.63 9.72 -4.02
CA MET A 67 -3.92 9.82 -3.33
C MET A 67 -4.10 11.20 -2.66
N PRO A 68 -5.34 11.66 -2.42
CA PRO A 68 -5.57 12.90 -1.69
C PRO A 68 -4.81 12.96 -0.37
N GLY A 69 -4.11 14.08 -0.12
CA GLY A 69 -3.28 14.25 1.08
C GLY A 69 -1.95 13.48 1.04
N ARG A 70 -1.55 12.98 -0.14
CA ARG A 70 -0.25 12.37 -0.41
C ARG A 70 0.47 13.10 -1.53
N ARG A 71 1.79 13.02 -1.48
CA ARG A 71 2.68 13.30 -2.61
C ARG A 71 3.90 12.40 -2.51
N THR A 72 4.46 12.02 -3.64
CA THR A 72 5.66 11.16 -3.67
C THR A 72 6.81 11.87 -4.35
N ASP A 73 7.93 11.99 -3.65
CA ASP A 73 9.19 12.37 -4.27
C ASP A 73 9.82 11.13 -4.92
N LEU A 74 9.92 11.17 -6.26
CA LEU A 74 10.52 10.13 -7.09
C LEU A 74 11.98 10.43 -7.44
N THR A 75 12.57 11.48 -6.88
CA THR A 75 13.98 11.81 -7.09
C THR A 75 14.86 10.69 -6.51
N GLY A 76 15.66 10.07 -7.37
CA GLY A 76 16.47 8.90 -6.99
C GLY A 76 15.66 7.63 -6.77
N SER A 77 14.43 7.55 -7.31
CA SER A 77 13.67 6.31 -7.38
C SER A 77 14.38 5.29 -8.27
N THR A 78 14.19 4.02 -7.92
CA THR A 78 14.62 2.88 -8.74
C THR A 78 13.37 2.25 -9.33
N GLN A 79 13.35 2.04 -10.65
CA GLN A 79 12.31 1.28 -11.34
C GLN A 79 12.85 -0.10 -11.69
N TYR A 80 12.02 -1.12 -11.52
CA TYR A 80 12.34 -2.51 -11.83
C TYR A 80 11.56 -2.99 -13.06
N PRO A 81 12.08 -4.00 -13.81
CA PRO A 81 11.45 -4.46 -15.05
C PRO A 81 10.01 -4.97 -14.90
N ASN A 82 9.61 -5.39 -13.70
CA ASN A 82 8.25 -5.85 -13.38
C ASN A 82 7.30 -4.71 -12.98
N GLY A 83 7.71 -3.45 -13.12
CA GLY A 83 6.90 -2.26 -12.82
C GLY A 83 6.90 -1.84 -11.35
N VAL A 84 7.56 -2.60 -10.45
CA VAL A 84 7.80 -2.16 -9.08
C VAL A 84 8.76 -0.98 -9.09
N TYR A 85 8.60 -0.04 -8.16
CA TYR A 85 9.55 1.05 -7.99
C TYR A 85 9.64 1.55 -6.55
N THR A 86 10.63 2.38 -6.26
CA THR A 86 10.79 3.04 -4.96
C THR A 86 10.39 4.52 -5.02
N GLY A 87 10.03 5.10 -3.89
CA GLY A 87 9.76 6.54 -3.79
C GLY A 87 9.66 6.98 -2.33
N LYS A 88 9.69 8.29 -2.10
CA LYS A 88 9.62 8.87 -0.75
C LYS A 88 8.28 9.57 -0.56
N PRO A 89 7.29 8.91 0.06
CA PRO A 89 6.01 9.55 0.28
C PRO A 89 6.02 10.54 1.43
N GLU A 90 5.20 11.56 1.24
CA GLU A 90 4.88 12.55 2.23
C GLU A 90 3.37 12.62 2.46
N TYR A 91 3.02 12.92 3.71
CA TYR A 91 1.67 12.89 4.23
C TYR A 91 1.32 14.31 4.66
N PHE A 92 0.22 14.84 4.15
CA PHE A 92 -0.17 16.19 4.50
C PHE A 92 -0.77 16.23 5.92
N ASP A 93 -0.12 16.98 6.81
CA ASP A 93 -0.58 17.17 8.18
C ASP A 93 -1.39 18.47 8.28
N HIS A 94 -2.71 18.35 8.15
CA HIS A 94 -3.64 19.46 8.35
C HIS A 94 -3.69 19.96 9.80
N GLN A 95 -3.24 19.15 10.76
CA GLN A 95 -3.33 19.45 12.19
C GLN A 95 -2.07 20.15 12.72
N SER A 96 -1.00 20.24 11.92
CA SER A 96 0.15 21.07 12.29
C SER A 96 -0.15 22.54 12.02
N THR A 97 0.49 23.43 12.79
CA THR A 97 0.42 24.87 12.59
C THR A 97 1.82 25.41 12.31
N PRO A 98 2.13 25.86 11.07
CA PRO A 98 1.29 25.77 9.87
C PRO A 98 1.12 24.33 9.36
N PRO A 99 0.09 24.04 8.53
CA PRO A 99 -0.06 22.75 7.87
C PRO A 99 1.19 22.42 7.05
N LYS A 100 1.66 21.18 7.13
CA LYS A 100 2.91 20.80 6.45
C LYS A 100 2.91 19.35 5.98
N TRP A 101 3.76 19.09 4.99
CA TRP A 101 4.07 17.75 4.55
C TRP A 101 5.03 17.08 5.53
N LYS A 102 4.73 15.83 5.88
CA LYS A 102 5.58 14.99 6.74
C LYS A 102 6.07 13.79 5.97
N LYS A 103 7.38 13.55 6.00
CA LYS A 103 7.99 12.35 5.43
C LYS A 103 7.53 11.08 6.17
N LYS A 104 7.51 9.96 5.45
CA LYS A 104 7.44 8.62 6.04
C LYS A 104 8.58 8.46 7.06
N GLY A 105 8.27 7.88 8.22
CA GLY A 105 9.24 7.84 9.33
C GLY A 105 9.97 6.51 9.52
N GLY A 106 9.72 5.51 8.68
CA GLY A 106 10.44 4.23 8.63
C GLY A 106 11.11 4.00 7.27
N ASN A 107 12.03 3.04 7.20
CA ASN A 107 12.79 2.67 5.98
C ASN A 107 13.46 3.87 5.28
N GLY A 108 14.09 4.77 6.05
CA GLY A 108 14.71 5.99 5.47
C GLY A 108 13.72 6.93 4.77
N GLY A 109 12.42 6.80 5.04
CA GLY A 109 11.36 7.54 4.37
C GLY A 109 10.93 6.96 3.02
N VAL A 110 11.41 5.77 2.66
CA VAL A 110 11.13 5.11 1.38
C VAL A 110 9.97 4.12 1.50
N SER A 111 9.14 4.08 0.46
CA SER A 111 8.19 3.02 0.16
C SER A 111 8.55 2.36 -1.17
N THR A 112 8.20 1.09 -1.30
CA THR A 112 8.14 0.36 -2.57
C THR A 112 6.69 0.35 -3.06
N TYR A 113 6.51 0.50 -4.36
CA TYR A 113 5.21 0.66 -4.98
C TYR A 113 4.89 -0.49 -5.92
N PHE A 114 3.63 -0.93 -5.90
CA PHE A 114 3.10 -1.86 -6.90
C PHE A 114 3.07 -1.19 -8.27
N PRO A 115 3.03 -1.95 -9.37
CA PRO A 115 2.93 -1.38 -10.70
C PRO A 115 1.76 -0.41 -10.82
N ASP A 116 2.02 0.79 -11.33
CA ASP A 116 1.04 1.86 -11.48
C ASP A 116 -0.18 1.46 -12.33
N SER A 117 0.01 0.49 -13.24
CA SER A 117 -1.04 -0.03 -14.12
C SER A 117 -1.98 -1.04 -13.46
N TRP A 118 -1.69 -1.50 -12.24
CA TRP A 118 -2.56 -2.42 -11.52
C TRP A 118 -3.78 -1.68 -10.98
N SER A 119 -4.93 -2.33 -10.97
CA SER A 119 -6.13 -1.86 -10.27
C SER A 119 -6.00 -2.10 -8.76
N PRO A 120 -6.78 -1.41 -7.90
CA PRO A 120 -6.80 -1.68 -6.47
C PRO A 120 -7.18 -3.15 -6.16
N GLN A 121 -8.03 -3.76 -6.98
CA GLN A 121 -8.37 -5.17 -6.86
C GLN A 121 -7.17 -6.07 -7.19
N GLN A 122 -6.42 -5.78 -8.26
CA GLN A 122 -5.23 -6.55 -8.61
C GLN A 122 -4.16 -6.49 -7.52
N VAL A 123 -4.00 -5.34 -6.85
CA VAL A 123 -3.10 -5.22 -5.69
C VAL A 123 -3.56 -6.09 -4.54
N ASP A 124 -4.85 -6.04 -4.17
CA ASP A 124 -5.42 -6.85 -3.09
C ASP A 124 -5.30 -8.35 -3.38
N ASP A 125 -5.67 -8.76 -4.60
CA ASP A 125 -5.56 -10.14 -5.05
C ASP A 125 -4.09 -10.60 -5.09
N ALA A 126 -3.15 -9.74 -5.50
CA ALA A 126 -1.73 -10.09 -5.53
C ALA A 126 -1.16 -10.36 -4.13
N VAL A 127 -1.50 -9.52 -3.14
CA VAL A 127 -1.08 -9.73 -1.74
C VAL A 127 -1.66 -11.03 -1.21
N ALA A 128 -2.96 -11.26 -1.41
CA ALA A 128 -3.65 -12.48 -0.98
C ALA A 128 -3.03 -13.74 -1.59
N GLN A 129 -2.80 -13.74 -2.91
CA GLN A 129 -2.22 -14.89 -3.62
C GLN A 129 -0.74 -15.10 -3.28
N ALA A 130 0.03 -14.03 -3.10
CA ALA A 130 1.42 -14.15 -2.68
C ALA A 130 1.53 -14.70 -1.25
N TYR A 131 0.65 -14.30 -0.33
CA TYR A 131 0.62 -14.89 1.01
C TYR A 131 0.23 -16.37 0.95
N LYS A 132 -0.87 -16.70 0.25
CA LYS A 132 -1.40 -18.07 0.13
C LYS A 132 -0.36 -19.05 -0.44
N ASN A 133 0.41 -18.63 -1.43
CA ASN A 133 1.40 -19.48 -2.11
C ASN A 133 2.83 -19.24 -1.60
N GLY A 134 2.99 -18.36 -0.62
CA GLY A 134 4.28 -17.94 -0.08
C GLY A 134 4.75 -18.82 1.07
N SER A 135 5.74 -18.31 1.79
CA SER A 135 6.30 -18.95 2.98
C SER A 135 6.58 -17.93 4.06
N ILE A 136 6.52 -18.37 5.31
CA ILE A 136 7.01 -17.61 6.45
C ILE A 136 8.53 -17.50 6.35
N ASN A 137 9.08 -16.31 6.60
CA ASN A 137 10.51 -16.09 6.57
C ASN A 137 11.16 -16.81 7.77
N PRO A 138 12.07 -17.78 7.54
CA PRO A 138 12.71 -18.53 8.63
C PRO A 138 13.55 -17.65 9.57
N ALA A 139 14.12 -16.55 9.06
CA ALA A 139 14.95 -15.63 9.85
C ALA A 139 14.14 -14.57 10.60
N ASP A 140 12.88 -14.37 10.21
CA ASP A 140 11.96 -13.43 10.84
C ASP A 140 10.53 -13.99 10.74
N PRO A 141 10.12 -14.88 11.66
CA PRO A 141 8.82 -15.57 11.58
C PRO A 141 7.61 -14.63 11.65
N GLY A 142 7.81 -13.36 12.03
CA GLY A 142 6.78 -12.32 11.94
C GLY A 142 6.50 -11.85 10.51
N LYS A 143 7.30 -12.29 9.53
CA LYS A 143 7.16 -11.94 8.12
C LYS A 143 6.87 -13.14 7.25
N TRP A 144 6.19 -12.86 6.15
CA TRP A 144 6.01 -13.79 5.05
C TRP A 144 6.55 -13.17 3.76
N SER A 145 6.87 -14.03 2.80
CA SER A 145 7.15 -13.59 1.44
C SER A 145 6.58 -14.58 0.42
N GLY A 146 6.14 -14.05 -0.72
CA GLY A 146 5.65 -14.83 -1.84
C GLY A 146 5.80 -14.06 -3.14
N THR A 147 5.27 -14.61 -4.23
CA THR A 147 5.32 -13.96 -5.54
C THR A 147 3.98 -14.11 -6.25
N HIS A 148 3.54 -13.04 -6.90
CA HIS A 148 2.36 -13.07 -7.76
C HIS A 148 2.61 -12.18 -8.98
N ASN A 149 2.30 -12.69 -10.18
CA ASN A 149 2.49 -12.00 -11.46
C ASN A 149 3.88 -11.34 -11.62
N GLY A 150 4.95 -12.05 -11.22
CA GLY A 150 6.33 -11.57 -11.32
C GLY A 150 6.73 -10.50 -10.29
N VAL A 151 5.85 -10.16 -9.34
CA VAL A 151 6.15 -9.25 -8.23
C VAL A 151 6.37 -10.09 -6.97
N LYS A 152 7.57 -9.98 -6.39
CA LYS A 152 7.81 -10.49 -5.03
C LYS A 152 7.11 -9.56 -4.04
N ILE A 153 6.42 -10.14 -3.08
CA ILE A 153 5.65 -9.43 -2.06
C ILE A 153 6.08 -9.95 -0.71
N GLU A 154 6.34 -9.03 0.21
CA GLU A 154 6.62 -9.30 1.61
C GLU A 154 5.52 -8.68 2.47
N GLY A 155 5.28 -9.25 3.65
CA GLY A 155 4.28 -8.72 4.56
C GLY A 155 4.48 -9.22 5.98
N PHE A 156 3.61 -8.78 6.88
CA PHE A 156 3.60 -9.24 8.27
C PHE A 156 2.50 -10.27 8.51
N VAL A 157 2.88 -11.33 9.23
CA VAL A 157 1.98 -12.32 9.78
C VAL A 157 1.27 -11.72 10.99
N ASP A 158 -0.02 -11.98 11.11
CA ASP A 158 -0.80 -11.63 12.30
C ASP A 158 -1.91 -12.67 12.48
N PRO A 159 -1.74 -13.64 13.40
CA PRO A 159 -2.73 -14.67 13.66
C PRO A 159 -4.06 -14.14 14.20
N SER A 160 -4.11 -12.90 14.68
CA SER A 160 -5.36 -12.26 15.11
C SER A 160 -6.23 -11.81 13.93
N LYS A 161 -5.65 -11.72 12.72
CA LYS A 161 -6.39 -11.38 11.51
C LYS A 161 -7.09 -12.63 10.94
N PRO A 162 -8.28 -12.48 10.34
CA PRO A 162 -9.03 -13.62 9.78
C PRO A 162 -8.28 -14.47 8.76
N HIS A 163 -7.26 -13.90 8.11
CA HIS A 163 -6.47 -14.56 7.07
C HIS A 163 -5.00 -14.75 7.46
N GLY A 164 -4.63 -14.46 8.72
CA GLY A 164 -3.28 -14.70 9.25
C GLY A 164 -2.22 -13.67 8.83
N TYR A 165 -2.58 -12.61 8.11
CA TYR A 165 -1.66 -11.54 7.72
C TYR A 165 -2.33 -10.16 7.78
N THR A 166 -1.52 -9.10 7.81
CA THR A 166 -2.01 -7.72 7.90
C THR A 166 -2.09 -7.02 6.54
N HIS A 167 -0.95 -6.88 5.86
CA HIS A 167 -0.77 -6.22 4.57
C HIS A 167 0.49 -6.77 3.91
N GLY A 168 0.74 -6.37 2.65
CA GLY A 168 1.99 -6.65 1.95
C GLY A 168 2.51 -5.44 1.19
N TRP A 169 3.81 -5.41 0.94
CA TRP A 169 4.48 -4.46 0.07
C TRP A 169 5.26 -5.22 -1.00
N PRO A 170 5.39 -4.67 -2.22
CA PRO A 170 6.25 -5.27 -3.21
C PRO A 170 7.68 -5.15 -2.73
N SER A 171 8.46 -6.21 -2.88
CA SER A 171 9.89 -6.17 -2.65
C SER A 171 10.61 -6.53 -3.94
N TYR A 172 11.82 -6.01 -4.09
CA TYR A 172 12.76 -6.46 -5.09
C TYR A 172 14.09 -6.63 -4.35
N PRO A 173 14.90 -7.66 -4.66
CA PRO A 173 16.25 -7.73 -4.11
C PRO A 173 16.97 -6.40 -4.38
N GLN A 174 17.43 -5.77 -3.30
CA GLN A 174 18.32 -4.60 -3.35
C GLN A 174 19.73 -5.05 -3.70
#